data_AF-W1PV71-F1
#
_entry.id   AF-W1PV71-F1
#
_cell.length_a   1.000
_cell.length_b   1.000
_cell.length_c   1.000
_cell.angle_alpha   90.00
_cell.angle_beta   90.00
_cell.angle_gamma   90.00
#
_symmetry.space_group_name_H-M   'P 1'
#
loop_
_entity.id
_entity.type
_entity.pdbx_description
1 polymer ?
#
loop_
_entity_poly.entity_id
_entity_poly.type
_entity_poly.pdbx_seq_one_letter_code
_entity_poly.pdbx_strand_id
1 'polypeptide(L)'
;MDTSQVTEMACGLANSGHPFLWVMRPGSVSGFKAAELPSGFMDQVGSHGIVVRWAPQKEVLGHRAVGAFWTHCGWNSVIESVCAGVPMACWPRFGDQKVNARLVCEMWRVGWRWGEW
;
A
#
# COMPACT_ATOMS: atom_id res chain seq x y z
N MET A 1 7.28 9.03 3.49
CA MET A 1 7.72 9.22 2.09
C MET A 1 8.09 10.68 1.93
N ASP A 2 8.80 11.04 0.87
CA ASP A 2 8.85 12.42 0.38
C ASP A 2 7.68 12.66 -0.60
N THR A 3 7.53 13.91 -1.05
CA THR A 3 6.44 14.30 -1.96
C THR A 3 6.56 13.65 -3.33
N SER A 4 7.78 13.45 -3.87
CA SER A 4 7.96 12.83 -5.18
C SER A 4 7.52 11.37 -5.17
N GLN A 5 7.84 10.60 -4.12
CA GLN A 5 7.35 9.24 -3.95
C GLN A 5 5.82 9.18 -3.93
N VAL A 6 5.15 10.11 -3.23
CA VAL A 6 3.69 10.15 -3.17
C VAL A 6 3.09 10.48 -4.55
N THR A 7 3.69 11.41 -5.28
CA THR A 7 3.28 11.73 -6.66
C THR A 7 3.40 10.51 -7.57
N GLU A 8 4.52 9.80 -7.55
CA GLU A 8 4.71 8.58 -8.35
C GLU A 8 3.73 7.47 -7.97
N MET A 9 3.43 7.32 -6.67
CA MET A 9 2.43 6.36 -6.19
C MET A 9 1.03 6.72 -6.68
N ALA A 10 0.65 7.99 -6.62
CA ALA A 10 -0.63 8.47 -7.14
C ALA A 10 -0.73 8.26 -8.66
N CYS A 11 0.31 8.60 -9.42
CA CYS A 11 0.37 8.33 -10.86
C CYS A 11 0.24 6.84 -11.16
N GLY A 12 0.96 5.98 -10.43
CA GLY A 12 0.88 4.53 -10.57
C GLY A 12 -0.51 3.98 -10.30
N LEU A 13 -1.15 4.40 -9.20
CA LEU A 13 -2.52 4.00 -8.87
C LEU A 13 -3.51 4.44 -9.95
N ALA A 14 -3.44 5.69 -10.40
CA ALA A 14 -4.35 6.21 -11.42
C ALA A 14 -4.17 5.52 -12.79
N ASN A 15 -2.92 5.22 -13.17
CA ASN A 15 -2.61 4.55 -14.43
C ASN A 15 -2.86 3.03 -14.41
N SER A 16 -2.97 2.42 -13.22
CA SER A 16 -3.18 0.98 -13.09
C SER A 16 -4.53 0.50 -13.61
N GLY A 17 -5.55 1.36 -13.63
CA GLY A 17 -6.93 1.00 -13.96
C GLY A 17 -7.60 0.06 -12.95
N HIS A 18 -6.93 -0.27 -11.83
CA HIS A 18 -7.47 -1.16 -10.81
C HIS A 18 -8.13 -0.38 -9.67
N PRO A 19 -9.25 -0.89 -9.10
CA PRO A 19 -9.83 -0.29 -7.90
C PRO A 19 -8.88 -0.35 -6.71
N PHE A 20 -8.84 0.70 -5.91
CA PHE A 20 -7.96 0.74 -4.73
C PHE A 20 -8.55 1.48 -3.54
N LEU A 21 -8.12 1.08 -2.34
CA LEU A 21 -8.25 1.84 -1.10
C LEU A 21 -6.85 2.20 -0.62
N TRP A 22 -6.51 3.48 -0.63
CA TRP A 22 -5.21 3.97 -0.19
C TRP A 22 -5.31 4.70 1.14
N VAL A 23 -4.66 4.14 2.17
CA VAL A 23 -4.60 4.75 3.50
C VAL A 23 -3.39 5.70 3.60
N MET A 24 -3.66 7.00 3.68
CA MET A 24 -2.63 8.03 3.89
C MET A 24 -2.81 8.70 5.27
N ARG A 25 -2.03 8.24 6.25
CA ARG A 25 -2.06 8.80 7.62
C ARG A 25 -1.35 10.15 7.68
N PRO A 26 -1.91 11.16 8.36
CA PRO A 26 -1.20 12.41 8.64
C PRO A 26 0.17 12.15 9.28
N GLY A 27 1.21 12.85 8.80
CA GLY A 27 2.58 12.69 9.31
C GLY A 27 3.38 11.51 8.72
N SER A 28 2.78 10.65 7.88
CA SER A 28 3.52 9.56 7.20
C SER A 28 4.45 10.06 6.08
N VAL A 29 4.27 11.32 5.69
CA VAL A 29 4.98 11.98 4.61
C VAL A 29 5.48 13.32 5.14
N SER A 30 6.80 13.52 5.10
CA SER A 30 7.43 14.72 5.66
C SER A 30 7.02 15.94 4.84
N GLY A 31 6.37 16.91 5.47
CA GLY A 31 5.95 18.15 4.81
C GLY A 31 4.68 18.04 3.98
N PHE A 32 4.02 16.87 3.93
CA PHE A 32 2.86 16.64 3.07
C PHE A 32 1.59 16.45 3.91
N LYS A 33 0.59 17.28 3.65
CA LYS A 33 -0.77 17.08 4.15
C LYS A 33 -1.49 16.14 3.19
N ALA A 34 -2.36 15.25 3.69
CA ALA A 34 -3.18 14.38 2.83
C ALA A 34 -4.05 15.14 1.78
N ALA A 35 -4.16 16.47 1.90
CA ALA A 35 -4.77 17.38 0.93
C ALA A 35 -3.86 17.74 -0.26
N GLU A 36 -2.62 17.25 -0.31
CA GLU A 36 -1.60 17.59 -1.33
C GLU A 36 -1.44 16.50 -2.40
N LEU A 37 -2.45 15.65 -2.59
CA LEU A 37 -2.48 14.75 -3.75
C LEU A 37 -2.26 15.54 -5.05
N PRO A 38 -1.61 14.94 -6.08
CA PRO A 38 -1.42 15.62 -7.35
C PRO A 38 -2.73 16.19 -7.89
N SER A 39 -2.67 17.40 -8.44
CA SER A 39 -3.83 18.08 -9.01
C SER A 39 -4.53 17.19 -10.04
N GLY A 40 -5.85 17.02 -9.91
CA GLY A 40 -6.63 16.18 -10.83
C GLY A 40 -6.55 14.68 -10.57
N PHE A 41 -5.77 14.21 -9.57
CA PHE A 41 -5.69 12.78 -9.25
C PHE A 41 -7.06 12.18 -8.91
N MET A 42 -7.83 12.85 -8.04
CA MET A 42 -9.17 12.37 -7.66
C MET A 42 -10.15 12.37 -8.84
N ASP A 43 -10.03 13.35 -9.75
CA ASP A 43 -10.85 13.41 -10.97
C ASP A 43 -10.47 12.27 -11.93
N GLN A 44 -9.17 11.96 -12.04
CA GLN A 44 -8.65 10.88 -12.87
C GLN A 44 -9.11 9.50 -12.38
N VAL A 45 -9.09 9.26 -11.06
CA VAL A 45 -9.50 7.94 -10.51
C VAL A 45 -11.02 7.78 -10.38
N GLY A 46 -11.75 8.89 -10.27
CA GLY A 46 -13.21 8.90 -10.14
C GLY A 46 -13.70 7.97 -9.03
N SER A 47 -14.66 7.09 -9.35
CA SER A 47 -15.22 6.13 -8.38
C SER A 47 -14.36 4.88 -8.15
N HIS A 48 -13.22 4.73 -8.82
CA HIS A 48 -12.36 3.54 -8.71
C HIS A 48 -11.34 3.64 -7.58
N GLY A 49 -11.08 4.85 -7.08
CA GLY A 49 -10.09 5.10 -6.03
C GLY A 49 -10.70 5.76 -4.81
N ILE A 50 -10.38 5.23 -3.63
CA ILE A 50 -10.74 5.85 -2.36
C ILE A 50 -9.46 6.13 -1.57
N VAL A 51 -9.29 7.38 -1.12
CA VAL A 51 -8.19 7.77 -0.22
C VAL A 51 -8.77 8.12 1.14
N VAL A 52 -8.26 7.47 2.19
CA VAL A 52 -8.69 7.70 3.58
C VAL A 52 -7.52 7.91 4.50
N ARG A 53 -7.76 8.53 5.66
CA ARG A 53 -6.72 8.70 6.70
C ARG A 53 -6.52 7.44 7.54
N TRP A 54 -7.55 6.61 7.65
CA TRP A 54 -7.54 5.38 8.41
C TRP A 54 -8.63 4.45 7.87
N ALA A 55 -8.39 3.15 7.96
CA ALA A 55 -9.36 2.11 7.65
C ALA A 55 -9.21 0.94 8.64
N PRO A 56 -10.29 0.20 8.91
CA PRO A 56 -10.24 -1.02 9.73
C PRO A 56 -9.51 -2.13 8.95
N GLN A 57 -8.17 -2.17 9.03
CA GLN A 57 -7.31 -2.96 8.14
C GLN A 57 -7.67 -4.45 8.14
N LYS A 58 -7.96 -5.04 9.30
CA LYS A 58 -8.33 -6.45 9.41
C LYS A 58 -9.62 -6.77 8.65
N GLU A 59 -10.63 -5.90 8.78
CA GLU A 59 -11.91 -6.00 8.11
C GLU A 59 -11.77 -5.77 6.61
N VAL A 60 -10.93 -4.81 6.20
CA VAL A 60 -10.59 -4.57 4.79
C VAL A 60 -9.94 -5.81 4.19
N LEU A 61 -8.88 -6.34 4.81
CA LEU A 61 -8.19 -7.53 4.31
C LEU A 61 -9.09 -8.78 4.27
N GLY A 62 -10.02 -8.90 5.23
CA GLY A 62 -11.00 -9.99 5.24
C GLY A 62 -12.12 -9.84 4.20
N HIS A 63 -12.19 -8.72 3.47
CA HIS A 63 -13.24 -8.49 2.50
C HIS A 63 -12.91 -9.11 1.13
N ARG A 64 -13.85 -9.88 0.57
CA ARG A 64 -13.68 -10.62 -0.71
C ARG A 64 -13.27 -9.78 -1.94
N ALA A 65 -13.48 -8.47 -1.89
CA ALA A 65 -13.11 -7.56 -2.98
C ALA A 65 -11.62 -7.18 -2.97
N VAL A 66 -10.89 -7.49 -1.89
CA VAL A 66 -9.45 -7.20 -1.79
C VAL A 66 -8.66 -8.31 -2.47
N GLY A 67 -8.05 -7.98 -3.60
CA GLY A 67 -7.22 -8.91 -4.37
C GLY A 67 -5.73 -8.88 -4.02
N ALA A 68 -5.23 -7.79 -3.45
CA ALA A 68 -3.83 -7.64 -3.07
C ALA A 68 -3.66 -6.56 -1.99
N PHE A 69 -2.57 -6.66 -1.22
CA PHE A 69 -2.23 -5.70 -0.18
C PHE A 69 -0.85 -5.07 -0.43
N TRP A 70 -0.82 -3.80 -0.78
CA TRP A 70 0.41 -3.03 -0.82
C TRP A 70 0.83 -2.60 0.59
N THR A 71 1.98 -3.09 1.06
CA THR A 71 2.36 -3.01 2.46
C THR A 71 3.85 -2.76 2.65
N HIS A 72 4.16 -2.03 3.71
CA HIS A 72 5.52 -1.83 4.20
C HIS A 72 6.12 -3.07 4.88
N CYS A 73 5.38 -4.17 4.97
CA CYS A 73 5.84 -5.43 5.56
C CYS A 73 6.18 -5.34 7.07
N GLY A 74 5.51 -4.45 7.81
CA GLY A 74 5.50 -4.53 9.27
C GLY A 74 4.87 -5.85 9.72
N TRP A 75 5.42 -6.48 10.76
CA TRP A 75 5.08 -7.85 11.13
C TRP A 75 3.58 -8.09 11.33
N ASN A 76 2.88 -7.18 12.03
CA ASN A 76 1.42 -7.30 12.21
C ASN A 76 0.67 -7.30 10.87
N SER A 77 1.04 -6.42 9.95
CA SER A 77 0.42 -6.34 8.62
C SER A 77 0.69 -7.59 7.78
N VAL A 78 1.88 -8.20 7.93
CA VAL A 78 2.20 -9.48 7.29
C VAL A 78 1.30 -10.58 7.82
N ILE A 79 1.18 -10.73 9.14
CA ILE A 79 0.33 -11.76 9.76
C ILE A 79 -1.14 -11.58 9.36
N GLU A 80 -1.67 -10.35 9.40
CA GLU A 80 -3.05 -10.07 8.98
C GLU A 80 -3.29 -10.45 7.52
N SER A 81 -2.37 -10.14 6.61
CA SER A 81 -2.48 -10.50 5.18
C SER A 81 -2.45 -12.01 4.97
N VAL A 82 -1.55 -12.71 5.66
CA VAL A 82 -1.44 -14.18 5.58
C VAL A 82 -2.71 -14.84 6.11
N CYS A 83 -3.24 -14.40 7.26
CA CYS A 83 -4.48 -14.92 7.81
C CYS A 83 -5.70 -14.66 6.90
N ALA A 84 -5.70 -13.54 6.17
CA ALA A 84 -6.75 -13.22 5.21
C ALA A 84 -6.57 -13.91 3.84
N GLY A 85 -5.42 -14.55 3.59
CA GLY A 85 -5.10 -15.14 2.29
C GLY A 85 -4.88 -14.10 1.19
N VAL A 86 -4.48 -12.87 1.54
CA VAL A 86 -4.28 -11.77 0.59
C VAL A 86 -2.80 -11.67 0.20
N PRO A 87 -2.46 -11.72 -1.10
CA PRO A 87 -1.08 -11.59 -1.56
C PRO A 87 -0.56 -10.17 -1.36
N MET A 88 0.75 -10.03 -1.13
CA MET A 88 1.36 -8.75 -0.76
C MET A 88 2.21 -8.13 -1.87
N ALA A 89 2.04 -6.85 -2.12
CA ALA A 89 3.02 -6.02 -2.81
C ALA A 89 3.91 -5.34 -1.76
N CYS A 90 5.16 -5.77 -1.67
CA CYS A 90 6.07 -5.44 -0.59
C CYS A 90 6.91 -4.20 -0.90
N TRP A 91 6.79 -3.17 -0.04
CA TRP A 91 7.61 -1.96 -0.06
C TRP A 91 8.20 -1.68 1.33
N PRO A 92 9.23 -2.43 1.78
CA PRO A 92 9.80 -2.24 3.11
C PRO A 92 10.49 -0.88 3.24
N ARG A 93 10.44 -0.27 4.43
CA ARG A 93 11.00 1.08 4.67
C ARG A 93 12.19 1.06 5.62
N PHE A 94 12.10 0.40 6.76
CA PHE A 94 13.15 0.40 7.78
C PHE A 94 13.06 -0.83 8.70
N GLY A 95 14.09 -1.05 9.50
CA GLY A 95 14.10 -2.09 10.53
C GLY A 95 13.89 -3.51 9.98
N ASP A 96 13.06 -4.27 10.67
CA ASP A 96 12.73 -5.67 10.38
C ASP A 96 11.93 -5.86 9.08
N GLN A 97 11.30 -4.80 8.56
CA GLN A 97 10.44 -4.85 7.36
C GLN A 97 11.14 -5.45 6.15
N LYS A 98 12.45 -5.22 5.98
CA LYS A 98 13.23 -5.82 4.87
C LYS A 98 13.34 -7.33 5.01
N VAL A 99 13.56 -7.82 6.22
CA VAL A 99 13.62 -9.27 6.53
C VAL A 99 12.24 -9.89 6.35
N ASN A 100 11.19 -9.22 6.83
CA ASN A 100 9.81 -9.66 6.67
C ASN A 100 9.42 -9.72 5.17
N ALA A 101 9.78 -8.71 4.38
CA ALA A 101 9.55 -8.69 2.93
C ALA A 101 10.28 -9.85 2.24
N ARG A 102 11.53 -10.14 2.63
CA ARG A 102 12.29 -11.28 2.11
C ARG A 102 11.58 -12.61 2.41
N LEU A 103 11.10 -12.78 3.63
CA LEU A 103 10.34 -13.97 4.04
C LEU A 103 9.07 -14.14 3.19
N VAL A 104 8.30 -13.06 3.03
CA VAL A 104 7.07 -13.03 2.23
C VAL A 104 7.33 -13.35 0.75
N CYS A 105 8.36 -12.74 0.15
CA CYS A 105 8.64 -12.86 -1.28
C CYS A 105 9.41 -14.12 -1.66
N GLU A 106 10.49 -14.45 -0.95
CA GLU A 106 11.43 -15.49 -1.36
C GLU A 106 11.08 -16.86 -0.77
N MET A 107 10.66 -16.88 0.50
CA MET A 107 10.43 -18.13 1.24
C MET A 107 8.98 -18.60 1.10
N TRP A 108 8.02 -17.75 1.49
CA TRP A 108 6.60 -18.10 1.45
C TRP A 108 6.00 -17.93 0.06
N ARG A 109 6.59 -17.08 -0.78
CA ARG A 109 6.14 -16.82 -2.16
C ARG A 109 4.68 -16.36 -2.24
N VAL A 110 4.26 -15.58 -1.25
CA VAL A 110 2.91 -14.99 -1.16
C VAL A 110 2.92 -13.47 -1.40
N GLY A 111 4.02 -12.94 -1.93
CA GLY A 111 4.12 -11.54 -2.29
C GLY A 111 5.27 -11.26 -3.24
N TRP A 112 5.33 -10.03 -3.72
CA TRP A 112 6.33 -9.56 -4.66
C TRP A 112 6.89 -8.21 -4.23
N ARG A 113 8.19 -7.98 -4.44
CA ARG A 113 8.90 -6.75 -4.07
C ARG A 113 9.33 -6.01 -5.34
N TRP A 114 9.21 -4.68 -5.32
CA TRP A 114 9.69 -3.82 -6.40
C TRP A 114 11.19 -3.47 -6.20
N GLY A 115 12.02 -3.68 -7.23
CA GLY A 115 13.45 -3.32 -7.25
C GLY A 115 14.41 -4.33 -6.60
N GLU A 116 15.72 -4.21 -6.91
CA GLU A 116 16.79 -5.04 -6.31
C GLU A 116 17.23 -4.51 -4.92
N TRP A 117 18.07 -5.26 -4.19
CA TRP A 117 18.36 -5.09 -2.76
C TRP A 117 19.34 -3.95 -2.43
#